data_AF-A0A5T1VN31-F1
#
_entry.id   AF-A0A5T1VN31-F1
#
_cell.length_a   1.000
_cell.length_b   1.000
_cell.length_c   1.000
_cell.angle_alpha   90.00
_cell.angle_beta   90.00
_cell.angle_gamma   90.00
#
_symmetry.space_group_name_H-M   'P 1'
#
loop_
_entity.id
_entity.type
_entity.pdbx_description
1 polymer ?
#
loop_
_entity_poly.entity_id
_entity_poly.type
_entity_poly.pdbx_seq_one_letter_code
_entity_poly.pdbx_strand_id
1 'polypeptide(L)'
;FFEKLKTIPNLILYAKNLKTRLPIFAFNIKGISPFDIAYELSKKYHIETRAGCACAGPYGHDLLGLKDNQKLKTKPGWLRISLHYTHEKEDIDYFFNALNKTIVKLSH
;
A
#
# COMPACT_ATOMS: atom_id res chain seq x y z
N PHE A 1 0.48 -2.85 -14.37
CA PHE A 1 0.42 -2.48 -12.94
C PHE A 1 -0.64 -1.42 -12.66
N PHE A 2 -0.52 -0.19 -13.20
CA PHE A 2 -1.50 0.89 -12.97
C PHE A 2 -2.95 0.51 -13.25
N GLU A 3 -3.23 -0.18 -14.35
CA GLU A 3 -4.60 -0.61 -14.67
C GLU A 3 -5.18 -1.56 -13.61
N LYS A 4 -4.38 -2.50 -13.10
CA LYS A 4 -4.80 -3.41 -12.02
C LYS A 4 -5.00 -2.71 -10.67
N LEU A 5 -4.26 -1.63 -10.38
CA LEU A 5 -4.52 -0.84 -9.18
C LEU A 5 -5.88 -0.13 -9.23
N LYS A 6 -6.29 0.36 -10.42
CA LYS A 6 -7.58 1.05 -10.59
C LYS A 6 -8.78 0.14 -10.35
N THR A 7 -8.63 -1.17 -10.52
CA THR A 7 -9.72 -2.13 -10.29
C THR A 7 -9.94 -2.41 -8.81
N ILE A 8 -9.06 -1.97 -7.91
CA ILE A 8 -9.21 -2.17 -6.48
C ILE A 8 -10.09 -1.06 -5.90
N PRO A 9 -11.28 -1.38 -5.36
CA PRO A 9 -12.15 -0.37 -4.77
C PRO A 9 -11.49 0.26 -3.54
N ASN A 10 -11.80 1.53 -3.30
CA ASN A 10 -11.30 2.28 -2.13
C ASN A 10 -9.77 2.46 -2.05
N LEU A 11 -9.04 2.14 -3.12
CA LEU A 11 -7.60 2.34 -3.20
C LEU A 11 -7.27 3.81 -3.48
N ILE A 12 -6.38 4.37 -2.65
CA ILE A 12 -5.83 5.72 -2.79
C ILE A 12 -4.36 5.57 -3.19
N LEU A 13 -4.07 5.80 -4.48
CA LEU A 13 -2.71 5.77 -5.02
C LEU A 13 -2.06 7.15 -4.88
N TYR A 14 -0.92 7.21 -4.20
CA TYR A 14 -0.13 8.42 -4.09
C TYR A 14 0.72 8.65 -5.35
N ALA A 15 0.92 9.93 -5.69
CA ALA A 15 1.63 10.37 -6.91
C ALA A 15 1.07 9.74 -8.20
N LYS A 16 -0.27 9.62 -8.32
CA LYS A 16 -0.96 9.02 -9.49
C LYS A 16 -0.70 9.74 -10.82
N ASN A 17 -0.31 11.01 -10.77
CA ASN A 17 0.02 11.85 -11.93
C ASN A 17 1.40 11.50 -12.54
N LEU A 18 2.31 10.91 -11.75
CA LEU A 18 3.65 10.53 -12.22
C LEU A 18 3.62 9.11 -12.82
N LYS A 19 3.44 9.05 -14.15
CA LYS A 19 3.41 7.78 -14.90
C LYS A 19 4.81 7.30 -15.30
N THR A 20 5.72 8.20 -15.63
CA THR A 20 7.12 7.89 -15.93
C THR A 20 7.95 7.99 -14.65
N ARG A 21 8.16 6.86 -13.97
CA ARG A 21 8.92 6.77 -12.71
C ARG A 21 9.41 5.35 -12.48
N LEU A 22 10.32 5.19 -11.51
CA LEU A 22 10.67 3.87 -10.96
C LEU A 22 9.40 3.16 -10.46
N PRO A 23 9.34 1.81 -10.55
CA PRO A 23 8.14 1.03 -10.23
C PRO A 23 7.97 0.86 -8.70
N ILE A 24 7.97 1.98 -7.99
CA ILE A 24 7.75 2.09 -6.55
C ILE A 24 6.39 2.76 -6.36
N PHE A 25 5.47 2.03 -5.73
CA PHE A 25 4.10 2.47 -5.55
C PHE A 25 3.80 2.58 -4.06
N ALA A 26 3.18 3.69 -3.68
CA ALA A 26 2.71 3.97 -2.33
C ALA A 26 1.19 4.14 -2.41
N PHE A 27 0.44 3.40 -1.61
CA PHE A 27 -1.02 3.49 -1.60
C PHE A 27 -1.61 3.08 -0.25
N ASN A 28 -2.87 3.47 -0.05
CA ASN A 28 -3.71 3.03 1.06
C ASN A 28 -5.02 2.44 0.54
N ILE A 29 -5.65 1.59 1.35
CA ILE A 29 -7.04 1.16 1.15
C ILE A 29 -7.87 1.81 2.26
N LYS A 30 -8.93 2.54 1.90
CA LYS A 30 -9.75 3.25 2.88
C LYS A 30 -10.33 2.25 3.90
N GLY A 31 -10.16 2.56 5.18
CA GLY A 31 -10.69 1.75 6.29
C GLY A 31 -9.80 0.58 6.71
N ILE A 32 -8.68 0.32 6.03
CA ILE A 32 -7.77 -0.78 6.36
C ILE A 32 -6.38 -0.22 6.69
N SER A 33 -5.82 -0.67 7.81
CA SER A 33 -4.46 -0.32 8.21
C SER A 33 -3.44 -0.88 7.20
N PRO A 34 -2.49 -0.06 6.70
CA PRO A 34 -1.45 -0.58 5.81
C PRO A 34 -0.55 -1.61 6.51
N PHE A 35 -0.45 -1.57 7.84
CA PHE A 35 0.30 -2.55 8.62
C PHE A 35 -0.36 -3.93 8.61
N ASP A 36 -1.69 -3.98 8.69
CA ASP A 36 -2.43 -5.25 8.68
C ASP A 36 -2.37 -5.89 7.29
N ILE A 37 -2.43 -5.07 6.23
CA ILE A 37 -2.22 -5.55 4.86
C ILE A 37 -0.81 -6.14 4.70
N ALA A 38 0.22 -5.41 5.15
CA ALA A 38 1.60 -5.90 5.07
C ALA A 38 1.79 -7.20 5.85
N TYR A 39 1.23 -7.28 7.05
CA TYR A 39 1.30 -8.47 7.90
C TYR A 39 0.63 -9.68 7.24
N GLU A 40 -0.60 -9.53 6.73
CA GLU A 40 -1.32 -10.63 6.08
C GLU A 40 -0.62 -11.08 4.79
N LEU A 41 -0.13 -10.14 3.98
CA LEU A 41 0.63 -10.43 2.75
C LEU A 41 1.89 -11.25 3.06
N SER A 42 2.65 -10.87 4.08
CA SER A 42 3.84 -11.61 4.52
C SER A 42 3.46 -13.00 5.07
N LYS A 43 2.53 -13.06 6.03
CA LYS A 43 2.23 -14.29 6.76
C LYS A 43 1.55 -15.36 5.92
N LYS A 44 0.63 -14.98 5.04
CA LYS A 44 -0.20 -15.94 4.28
C LYS A 44 0.30 -16.19 2.87
N TYR A 45 0.89 -15.17 2.24
CA TYR A 45 1.25 -15.22 0.83
C TYR A 45 2.75 -15.13 0.59
N HIS A 46 3.56 -14.95 1.65
CA HIS A 46 5.01 -14.76 1.57
C HIS A 46 5.41 -13.57 0.69
N ILE A 47 4.57 -12.54 0.66
CA ILE A 47 4.81 -11.30 -0.08
C ILE A 47 5.29 -10.24 0.90
N GLU A 48 6.55 -9.86 0.78
CA GLU A 48 7.15 -8.84 1.62
C GLU A 48 6.89 -7.43 1.07
N THR A 49 6.26 -6.61 1.89
CA THR A 49 5.95 -5.21 1.59
C THR A 49 6.35 -4.33 2.77
N ARG A 50 6.37 -3.00 2.60
CA ARG A 50 6.70 -2.09 3.71
C ARG A 50 5.52 -1.19 4.03
N ALA A 51 5.12 -1.17 5.30
CA ALA A 51 4.12 -0.25 5.81
C ALA A 51 4.77 0.80 6.74
N GLY A 52 4.34 2.06 6.62
CA GLY A 52 4.75 3.16 7.50
C GLY A 52 4.97 4.47 6.76
N CYS A 53 5.56 5.45 7.44
CA CYS A 53 5.87 6.77 6.87
C CYS A 53 7.22 6.81 6.14
N ALA A 54 7.91 5.68 5.97
CA ALA A 54 9.18 5.58 5.23
C ALA A 54 10.25 6.64 5.60
N CYS A 55 10.36 6.98 6.90
CA CYS A 55 11.22 8.06 7.44
C CYS A 55 10.85 9.49 6.98
N ALA A 56 9.76 9.66 6.26
CA ALA A 56 9.21 10.93 5.82
C ALA A 56 8.05 11.35 6.73
N GLY A 57 8.28 11.40 8.05
CA GLY A 57 7.25 11.69 9.06
C GLY A 57 6.48 13.00 8.80
N PRO A 58 7.15 14.14 8.60
CA PRO A 58 6.50 15.41 8.28
C PRO A 58 5.65 15.34 7.00
N TYR A 59 6.21 14.78 5.92
CA TYR A 59 5.48 14.57 4.68
C TYR A 59 4.28 13.61 4.85
N GLY A 60 4.41 12.60 5.70
CA GLY A 60 3.33 11.68 6.03
C GLY A 60 2.19 12.37 6.79
N HIS A 61 2.48 13.38 7.62
CA HIS A 61 1.45 14.19 8.25
C HIS A 61 0.66 14.99 7.23
N ASP A 62 1.35 15.69 6.32
CA ASP A 62 0.72 16.48 5.25
C ASP A 62 -0.09 15.59 4.30
N LEU A 63 0.51 14.49 3.83
CA LEU A 63 -0.08 13.57 2.87
C LEU A 63 -1.34 12.89 3.42
N LEU A 64 -1.36 12.59 4.72
CA LEU A 64 -2.48 11.92 5.39
C LEU A 64 -3.45 12.90 6.05
N GLY A 65 -3.23 14.22 5.93
CA GLY A 65 -4.09 15.26 6.49
C GLY A 65 -4.15 15.26 8.02
N LEU A 66 -3.07 14.84 8.68
CA LEU A 66 -2.98 14.80 10.15
C LEU A 66 -2.72 16.20 10.69
N LYS A 67 -3.45 16.58 11.73
CA LYS A 67 -3.22 17.87 12.41
C LYS A 67 -2.08 17.73 13.43
N ASP A 68 -1.33 18.80 13.62
CA ASP A 68 -0.33 18.87 14.69
C ASP A 68 -0.95 18.58 16.06
N ASN A 69 -0.22 17.80 16.88
CA ASN A 69 -0.64 17.34 18.20
C ASN A 69 -1.91 16.48 18.25
N GLN A 70 -2.41 15.95 17.13
CA GLN A 70 -3.45 14.92 17.19
C GLN A 70 -2.92 13.66 17.85
N LYS A 71 -3.66 13.15 18.85
CA LYS A 71 -3.45 11.78 19.35
C LYS A 71 -3.73 10.80 18.22
N LEU A 72 -2.68 10.19 17.70
CA LEU A 72 -2.75 9.15 16.68
C LEU A 72 -3.28 7.87 17.33
N LYS A 73 -4.52 7.48 16.98
CA LYS A 73 -5.10 6.20 17.42
C LYS A 73 -4.36 5.00 16.81
N THR A 74 -3.83 5.18 15.61
CA THR A 74 -3.08 4.18 14.85
C THR A 74 -1.82 4.81 14.27
N LYS A 75 -0.75 4.03 14.13
CA LYS A 75 0.47 4.51 13.46
C LYS A 75 0.12 4.92 12.03
N PRO A 76 0.43 6.15 11.60
CA PRO A 76 0.15 6.60 10.24
C PRO A 76 1.16 6.00 9.25
N GLY A 77 0.75 5.92 7.99
CA GLY A 77 1.63 5.47 6.92
C GLY A 77 0.87 5.04 5.68
N TRP A 78 1.63 4.42 4.78
CA TRP A 78 1.10 3.79 3.59
C TRP A 78 1.76 2.45 3.35
N LEU A 79 1.11 1.62 2.54
CA LEU A 79 1.74 0.44 1.99
C LEU A 79 2.61 0.86 0.82
N ARG A 80 3.88 0.48 0.86
CA ARG A 80 4.85 0.66 -0.22
C ARG A 80 5.24 -0.69 -0.79
N ILE A 81 5.15 -0.76 -2.11
CA ILE A 81 5.63 -1.89 -2.90
C ILE A 81 6.65 -1.40 -3.92
N SER A 82 7.56 -2.27 -4.33
CA SER A 82 8.59 -1.97 -5.31
C SER A 82 8.78 -3.19 -6.19
N LEU A 83 8.67 -3.00 -7.50
CA LEU A 83 8.94 -4.10 -8.43
C LEU A 83 10.44 -4.15 -8.72
N HIS A 84 10.99 -5.36 -8.68
CA HIS A 84 12.36 -5.64 -9.06
C HIS A 84 12.40 -6.16 -10.50
N TYR A 85 13.54 -6.02 -11.18
CA TYR A 85 13.68 -6.44 -12.58
C TYR A 85 13.55 -7.96 -12.77
N THR A 86 13.69 -8.74 -11.69
CA THR A 86 13.52 -10.20 -11.68
C THR A 86 12.07 -10.64 -11.56
N HIS A 87 11.12 -9.73 -11.29
CA HIS A 87 9.72 -10.11 -11.19
C HIS A 87 9.10 -10.28 -12.56
N GLU A 88 8.35 -11.35 -12.71
CA GLU A 88 7.61 -11.66 -13.92
C GLU A 88 6.14 -11.19 -13.81
N LYS A 89 5.38 -11.35 -14.89
CA LYS A 89 3.98 -10.93 -14.91
C LYS A 89 3.15 -11.77 -13.93
N GLU A 90 3.52 -13.02 -13.77
CA GLU A 90 2.96 -14.03 -12.89
C GLU A 90 3.10 -13.60 -11.42
N ASP A 91 4.25 -13.05 -11.03
CA ASP A 91 4.47 -12.49 -9.68
C ASP A 91 3.54 -11.31 -9.41
N ILE A 92 3.38 -10.43 -10.41
CA ILE A 92 2.48 -9.28 -10.31
C ILE A 92 1.03 -9.77 -10.18
N ASP A 93 0.63 -10.75 -10.96
CA ASP A 93 -0.71 -11.31 -10.93
C ASP A 93 -0.99 -12.03 -9.60
N TYR A 94 -0.02 -12.78 -9.08
CA TYR A 94 -0.06 -13.38 -7.75
C TYR A 94 -0.21 -12.31 -6.66
N PHE A 95 0.56 -11.23 -6.72
CA PHE A 95 0.43 -10.10 -5.81
C PHE A 95 -0.97 -9.51 -5.80
N PHE A 96 -1.56 -9.23 -6.96
CA PHE A 96 -2.91 -8.64 -7.03
C PHE A 96 -3.98 -9.61 -6.51
N ASN A 97 -3.84 -10.91 -6.78
CA ASN A 97 -4.75 -11.93 -6.24
C ASN A 97 -4.66 -12.01 -4.71
N ALA A 98 -3.43 -12.02 -4.16
CA ALA A 98 -3.21 -12.00 -2.72
C ALA A 98 -3.77 -10.73 -2.07
N LEU A 99 -3.49 -9.56 -2.65
CA LEU A 99 -3.97 -8.26 -2.17
C LEU A 99 -5.49 -8.20 -2.11
N ASN A 100 -6.20 -8.64 -3.17
CA ASN A 100 -7.66 -8.67 -3.16
C ASN A 100 -8.22 -9.57 -2.05
N LYS A 101 -7.66 -10.78 -1.87
CA LYS A 101 -8.07 -11.69 -0.80
C LYS A 101 -7.81 -11.09 0.59
N THR A 102 -6.68 -10.40 0.76
CA THR A 102 -6.35 -9.68 2.01
C THR A 102 -7.34 -8.55 2.28
N ILE A 103 -7.69 -7.75 1.27
CA ILE A 103 -8.66 -6.66 1.41
C ILE A 103 -10.03 -7.21 1.82
N VAL A 104 -10.52 -8.27 1.17
CA VAL A 104 -11.79 -8.91 1.55
C VAL A 104 -11.75 -9.38 3.00
N LYS A 105 -10.69 -10.07 3.42
CA LYS A 105 -10.53 -10.55 4.80
C LYS A 105 -10.57 -9.41 5.83
N LEU A 106 -9.90 -8.30 5.56
CA LEU A 106 -9.74 -7.17 6.49
C LEU A 106 -10.88 -6.14 6.41
N SER A 107 -11.82 -6.30 5.47
CA SER A 107 -13.00 -5.44 5.34
C SER A 107 -14.19 -5.88 6.20
N HIS A 108 -14.04 -6.99 6.94
CA HIS A 108 -15.01 -7.55 7.89
C HIS A 108 -14.52 -7.31 9.32
#